data_AF-A0A3B9KDI6-F1
#
_entry.id   AF-A0A3B9KDI6-F1
#
_cell.length_a   1.000
_cell.length_b   1.000
_cell.length_c   1.000
_cell.angle_alpha   90.00
_cell.angle_beta   90.00
_cell.angle_gamma   90.00
#
_symmetry.space_group_name_H-M   'P 1'
#
loop_
_entity.id
_entity.type
_entity.pdbx_description
1 polymer ?
#
loop_
_entity_poly.entity_id
_entity_poly.type
_entity_poly.pdbx_seq_one_letter_code
_entity_poly.pdbx_strand_id
1 'polypeptide(L)'
;MRSIPLLSPDSTTKEPPAQPSANDLLVAKAGYASSATAPARSRGKKFLSYYKPYLGLFFTDMACALIVSTTTLLLPLCARYITKNILEGNTPQDLNQIYLMGALMVALVGIQLLCTMFIDFQGHMMGARMESDMRSELFEQYQKLSFRFYDEQRTGQLMTRLTNDTFAMSELYHHGPEDIVVTSLTVTGAFIILLKVNVALTLIVFLFVPMMAVHALYFNKKMNRALRSSKDRIGDINAQVEDTLAGIRVVKSFTNEDVEKSKFAYANNRFLASRRDGYKSEMYFSGGLLAFTQLITIAVIIFGGVAIVHASLDVADLLTYVLCVGILIDPIQKLVNFGRLYQEGTTGFHRFMDILEVAPDLQDAADALDLTQVRGKVEFQDVSFKYKEDHQYVVKNLSLEIQAGEYVALVGSSGVGKTTLCSLIPRFYEVTEGKILLDGQDIREVTLRSLRRNIGIVQQDVYLFAGTVADNIRYGKLDASKQEII
;
A
#
# COMPACT_ATOMS: atom_id res chain seq x y z
N MET A 1 47.65 -0.45 -27.87
CA MET A 1 46.96 -0.42 -26.57
C MET A 1 47.53 0.74 -25.78
N ARG A 2 46.76 1.82 -25.58
CA ARG A 2 47.18 2.99 -24.81
C ARG A 2 46.65 2.83 -23.38
N SER A 3 47.54 2.77 -22.39
CA SER A 3 47.17 2.73 -20.98
C SER A 3 47.11 4.16 -20.43
N ILE A 4 46.04 4.49 -19.71
CA ILE A 4 45.86 5.81 -19.09
C ILE A 4 45.88 5.60 -17.56
N PRO A 5 46.88 6.14 -16.85
CA PRO A 5 46.93 6.03 -15.39
C PRO A 5 45.89 6.96 -14.76
N LEU A 6 45.04 6.42 -13.88
CA LEU A 6 44.17 7.19 -13.00
C LEU A 6 44.87 7.45 -11.66
N LEU A 7 44.78 8.67 -11.14
CA LEU A 7 45.39 9.08 -9.87
C LEU A 7 44.90 8.20 -8.71
N SER A 8 45.84 7.71 -7.90
CA SER A 8 45.57 6.95 -6.69
C SER A 8 44.96 7.84 -5.60
N PRO A 9 43.96 7.35 -4.82
CA PRO A 9 43.44 8.10 -3.69
C PRO A 9 44.49 8.22 -2.58
N ASP A 10 44.65 9.42 -2.02
CA ASP A 10 45.50 9.68 -0.86
C ASP A 10 45.11 8.77 0.31
N SER A 11 46.02 7.90 0.72
CA SER A 11 45.83 6.99 1.86
C SER A 11 46.09 7.73 3.17
N THR A 12 45.17 8.59 3.58
CA THR A 12 45.09 9.00 4.99
C THR A 12 43.99 8.21 5.67
N THR A 13 44.38 7.20 6.45
CA THR A 13 43.51 6.47 7.38
C THR A 13 42.94 7.42 8.42
N LYS A 14 41.71 7.92 8.19
CA LYS A 14 40.86 8.48 9.22
C LYS A 14 39.84 7.42 9.64
N GLU A 15 39.66 7.28 10.95
CA GLU A 15 38.69 6.38 11.58
C GLU A 15 37.30 6.49 10.93
N PRO A 16 36.55 5.39 10.85
CA PRO A 16 35.19 5.43 10.32
C PRO A 16 34.33 6.35 11.21
N PRO A 17 33.55 7.28 10.62
CA PRO A 17 32.66 8.10 11.41
C PRO A 17 31.62 7.21 12.10
N ALA A 18 31.26 7.57 13.33
CA ALA A 18 30.23 6.89 14.11
C ALA A 18 28.93 6.77 13.30
N GLN A 19 28.27 5.60 13.38
CA GLN A 19 26.98 5.39 12.72
C GLN A 19 25.96 6.42 13.21
N PRO A 20 25.24 7.10 12.30
CA PRO A 20 24.25 8.10 12.68
C PRO A 20 23.14 7.46 13.50
N SER A 21 22.71 8.16 14.56
CA SER A 21 21.59 7.73 15.37
C SER A 21 20.30 7.78 14.54
N ALA A 22 19.25 7.06 14.96
CA ALA A 22 17.95 7.07 14.27
C ALA A 22 17.34 8.49 14.11
N ASN A 23 17.78 9.46 14.92
CA ASN A 23 17.40 10.87 14.79
C ASN A 23 18.14 11.60 13.67
N ASP A 24 19.40 11.25 13.39
CA ASP A 24 20.19 11.88 12.33
C ASP A 24 19.67 11.48 10.93
N LEU A 25 19.13 10.26 10.81
CA LEU A 25 18.41 9.78 9.62
C LEU A 25 17.06 10.48 9.39
N LEU A 26 16.43 11.01 10.45
CA LEU A 26 15.19 11.78 10.35
C LEU A 26 15.47 13.24 9.94
N VAL A 27 16.58 13.83 10.39
CA VAL A 27 17.00 15.19 9.98
C VAL A 27 17.54 15.21 8.55
N ALA A 28 18.27 14.17 8.11
CA ALA A 28 18.69 14.06 6.71
C ALA A 28 17.52 13.94 5.71
N LYS A 29 16.38 13.38 6.14
CA LYS A 29 15.13 13.39 5.34
C LYS A 29 14.48 14.76 5.24
N ALA A 30 14.77 15.69 6.15
CA ALA A 30 14.24 17.06 6.09
C ALA A 30 15.02 17.94 5.10
N GLY A 31 16.29 17.63 4.81
CA GLY A 31 17.14 18.42 3.90
C GLY A 31 16.86 18.21 2.40
N TYR A 32 16.27 17.08 2.01
CA TYR A 32 15.91 16.80 0.61
C TYR A 32 14.46 17.14 0.26
N ALA A 33 13.67 17.62 1.23
CA ALA A 33 12.27 18.01 1.04
C ALA A 33 12.09 19.53 0.83
N SER A 34 13.13 20.23 0.34
CA SER A 34 13.09 21.69 0.12
C SER A 34 13.40 22.06 -1.34
N SER A 35 12.66 21.48 -2.28
CA SER A 35 12.31 22.19 -3.52
C SER A 35 11.05 21.56 -4.11
N ALA A 36 9.96 22.34 -4.11
CA ALA A 36 8.63 22.05 -4.62
C ALA A 36 7.78 21.04 -3.82
N THR A 37 7.31 21.44 -2.63
CA THR A 37 6.06 20.87 -2.10
C THR A 37 4.93 21.21 -3.06
N ALA A 38 4.50 20.26 -3.89
CA ALA A 38 3.21 20.36 -4.57
C ALA A 38 2.13 20.59 -3.49
N PRO A 39 1.26 21.61 -3.62
CA PRO A 39 0.35 21.96 -2.54
C PRO A 39 -0.60 20.79 -2.28
N ALA A 40 -0.86 20.41 -1.03
CA ALA A 40 -1.70 19.27 -0.62
C ALA A 40 -3.09 19.18 -1.32
N ARG A 41 -3.57 20.28 -1.91
CA ARG A 41 -4.72 20.33 -2.84
C ARG A 41 -4.53 19.50 -4.13
N SER A 42 -3.31 19.18 -4.56
CA SER A 42 -3.00 18.34 -5.74
C SER A 42 -3.18 16.86 -5.43
N ARG A 43 -2.66 16.37 -4.29
CA ARG A 43 -2.72 14.97 -3.88
C ARG A 43 -4.16 14.50 -3.66
N GLY A 44 -5.02 15.31 -3.03
CA GLY A 44 -6.45 15.00 -2.88
C GLY A 44 -7.19 14.90 -4.23
N LYS A 45 -6.88 15.78 -5.18
CA LYS A 45 -7.44 15.70 -6.55
C LYS A 45 -6.96 14.46 -7.28
N LYS A 46 -5.71 14.06 -7.09
CA LYS A 46 -5.14 12.82 -7.64
C LYS A 46 -5.81 11.60 -7.04
N PHE A 47 -6.03 11.57 -5.72
CA PHE A 47 -6.77 10.50 -5.05
C PHE A 47 -8.16 10.32 -5.66
N LEU A 48 -8.91 11.43 -5.83
CA LEU A 48 -10.24 11.40 -6.45
C LEU A 48 -10.22 11.11 -7.95
N SER A 49 -9.09 11.28 -8.63
CA SER A 49 -9.00 11.06 -10.07
C SER A 49 -9.20 9.59 -10.45
N TYR A 50 -8.80 8.65 -9.59
CA TYR A 50 -8.99 7.22 -9.81
C TYR A 50 -10.46 6.77 -9.74
N TYR A 51 -11.36 7.56 -9.12
CA TYR A 51 -12.81 7.32 -9.19
C TYR A 51 -13.43 7.75 -10.51
N LYS A 52 -12.82 8.69 -11.25
CA LYS A 52 -13.44 9.27 -12.45
C LYS A 52 -13.85 8.24 -13.51
N PRO A 53 -13.03 7.23 -13.85
CA PRO A 53 -13.41 6.22 -14.85
C PRO A 53 -14.56 5.32 -14.38
N TYR A 54 -14.80 5.25 -13.07
CA TYR A 54 -15.70 4.29 -12.44
C TYR A 54 -16.88 4.94 -11.70
N LEU A 55 -17.18 6.23 -11.96
CA LEU A 55 -18.26 6.95 -11.27
C LEU A 55 -19.61 6.26 -11.42
N GLY A 56 -19.91 5.67 -12.58
CA GLY A 56 -21.14 4.92 -12.80
C GLY A 56 -21.27 3.75 -11.83
N LEU A 57 -20.23 2.93 -11.71
CA LEU A 57 -20.19 1.81 -10.75
C LEU A 57 -20.26 2.30 -9.31
N PHE A 58 -19.48 3.34 -8.98
CA PHE A 58 -19.47 3.94 -7.64
C PHE A 58 -20.87 4.40 -7.20
N PHE A 59 -21.59 5.15 -8.03
CA PHE A 59 -22.92 5.62 -7.66
C PHE A 59 -23.95 4.49 -7.60
N THR A 60 -23.86 3.47 -8.47
CA THR A 60 -24.73 2.29 -8.36
C THR A 60 -24.46 1.48 -7.10
N ASP A 61 -23.19 1.34 -6.74
CA ASP A 61 -22.74 0.64 -5.55
C ASP A 61 -23.23 1.35 -4.27
N MET A 62 -23.06 2.67 -4.21
CA MET A 62 -23.61 3.47 -3.10
C MET A 62 -25.14 3.44 -3.04
N ALA A 63 -25.84 3.38 -4.17
CA ALA A 63 -27.29 3.22 -4.20
C ALA A 63 -27.71 1.86 -3.62
N CYS A 64 -27.02 0.78 -3.98
CA CYS A 64 -27.24 -0.54 -3.37
C CYS A 64 -26.96 -0.52 -1.86
N ALA A 65 -25.88 0.14 -1.41
CA ALA A 65 -25.56 0.26 0.01
C ALA A 65 -26.64 0.99 0.81
N LEU A 66 -27.23 2.04 0.22
CA LEU A 66 -28.38 2.75 0.79
C LEU A 66 -29.62 1.84 0.88
N ILE A 67 -29.90 1.04 -0.16
CA ILE A 67 -31.02 0.08 -0.17
C ILE A 67 -30.82 -0.98 0.91
N VAL A 68 -29.62 -1.55 1.05
CA VAL A 68 -29.29 -2.54 2.08
C VAL A 68 -29.52 -1.98 3.47
N SER A 69 -28.98 -0.79 3.75
CA SER A 69 -29.12 -0.13 5.06
C SER A 69 -30.58 0.19 5.38
N THR A 70 -31.32 0.71 4.40
CA THR A 70 -32.75 1.03 4.56
C THR A 70 -33.56 -0.23 4.81
N THR A 71 -33.32 -1.28 4.03
CA THR A 71 -34.04 -2.55 4.15
C THR A 71 -33.79 -3.21 5.50
N THR A 72 -32.56 -3.17 5.99
CA THR A 72 -32.17 -3.66 7.33
C THR A 72 -32.98 -2.97 8.44
N LEU A 73 -33.21 -1.65 8.32
CA LEU A 73 -34.00 -0.87 9.27
C LEU A 73 -35.52 -1.06 9.13
N LEU A 74 -36.00 -1.44 7.94
CA LEU A 74 -37.42 -1.71 7.70
C LEU A 74 -37.88 -3.02 8.36
N LEU A 75 -37.00 -4.03 8.48
CA LEU A 75 -37.38 -5.33 9.05
C LEU A 75 -37.92 -5.25 10.49
N PRO A 76 -37.27 -4.54 11.44
CA PRO A 76 -37.85 -4.32 12.78
C PRO A 76 -39.19 -3.57 12.75
N LEU A 77 -39.38 -2.63 11.82
CA LEU A 77 -40.64 -1.88 11.70
C LEU A 77 -41.78 -2.76 11.16
N CYS A 78 -41.50 -3.65 10.21
CA CYS A 78 -42.45 -4.65 9.74
C CYS A 78 -42.85 -5.60 10.88
N ALA A 79 -41.87 -6.10 11.65
CA ALA A 79 -42.15 -6.93 12.82
C ALA A 79 -43.04 -6.20 13.84
N ARG A 80 -42.73 -4.94 14.14
CA ARG A 80 -43.55 -4.08 15.01
C ARG A 80 -44.97 -3.94 14.52
N TYR A 81 -45.17 -3.69 13.22
CA TYR A 81 -46.50 -3.52 12.62
C TYR A 81 -47.34 -4.81 12.76
N ILE A 82 -46.74 -5.98 12.52
CA ILE A 82 -47.42 -7.27 12.72
C ILE A 82 -47.85 -7.42 14.20
N THR A 83 -46.93 -7.17 15.13
CA THR A 83 -47.19 -7.38 16.56
C THR A 83 -48.17 -6.37 17.16
N LYS A 84 -48.11 -5.10 16.73
CA LYS A 84 -48.94 -4.03 17.29
C LYS A 84 -50.29 -3.88 16.59
N ASN A 85 -50.32 -3.90 15.27
CA ASN A 85 -51.51 -3.52 14.51
C ASN A 85 -52.36 -4.71 14.07
N ILE A 86 -51.75 -5.86 13.83
CA ILE A 86 -52.44 -7.02 13.24
C ILE A 86 -52.84 -8.04 14.31
N LEU A 87 -51.95 -8.34 15.25
CA LEU A 87 -52.22 -9.34 16.30
C LEU A 87 -53.20 -8.87 17.38
N GLU A 88 -53.42 -7.57 17.54
CA GLU A 88 -54.43 -7.04 18.48
C GLU A 88 -55.87 -7.19 17.95
N GLY A 89 -56.07 -7.33 16.63
CA GLY A 89 -57.39 -7.44 15.98
C GLY A 89 -58.09 -8.80 16.15
N ASN A 90 -57.33 -9.90 16.26
CA ASN A 90 -57.81 -11.28 16.46
C ASN A 90 -58.93 -11.75 15.48
N THR A 91 -58.91 -11.30 14.22
CA THR A 91 -59.87 -11.70 13.18
C THR A 91 -59.24 -12.57 12.07
N PRO A 92 -60.02 -13.38 11.32
CA PRO A 92 -59.50 -14.17 10.20
C PRO A 92 -58.88 -13.35 9.06
N GLN A 93 -59.26 -12.07 8.92
CA GLN A 93 -58.66 -11.13 7.95
C GLN A 93 -57.22 -10.76 8.30
N ASP A 94 -56.84 -10.88 9.58
CA ASP A 94 -55.49 -10.59 10.07
C ASP A 94 -54.47 -11.62 9.57
N LEU A 95 -54.88 -12.87 9.32
CA LEU A 95 -54.01 -13.90 8.75
C LEU A 95 -53.50 -13.53 7.35
N ASN A 96 -54.36 -12.96 6.50
CA ASN A 96 -53.95 -12.54 5.16
C ASN A 96 -52.97 -11.37 5.21
N GLN A 97 -53.16 -10.42 6.13
CA GLN A 97 -52.23 -9.31 6.33
C GLN A 97 -50.88 -9.77 6.88
N ILE A 98 -50.87 -10.77 7.79
CA ILE A 98 -49.63 -11.39 8.27
C ILE A 98 -48.87 -12.04 7.13
N TYR A 99 -49.54 -12.85 6.27
CA TYR A 99 -48.87 -13.48 5.14
C TYR A 99 -48.37 -12.47 4.11
N LEU A 100 -49.12 -11.40 3.85
CA LEU A 100 -48.69 -10.32 2.95
C LEU A 100 -47.44 -9.59 3.51
N MET A 101 -47.44 -9.26 4.80
CA MET A 101 -46.30 -8.60 5.44
C MET A 101 -45.09 -9.54 5.52
N GLY A 102 -45.31 -10.83 5.80
CA GLY A 102 -44.26 -11.86 5.74
C GLY A 102 -43.67 -12.00 4.34
N ALA A 103 -44.50 -12.01 3.30
CA ALA A 103 -44.06 -12.01 1.91
C ALA A 103 -43.26 -10.74 1.57
N LEU A 104 -43.67 -9.57 2.07
CA LEU A 104 -42.91 -8.33 1.93
C LEU A 104 -41.54 -8.43 2.63
N MET A 105 -41.47 -8.95 3.85
CA MET A 105 -40.20 -9.14 4.57
C MET A 105 -39.26 -10.10 3.84
N VAL A 106 -39.78 -11.20 3.27
CA VAL A 106 -38.99 -12.12 2.44
C VAL A 106 -38.51 -11.43 1.16
N ALA A 107 -39.37 -10.65 0.50
CA ALA A 107 -38.99 -9.88 -0.69
C ALA A 107 -37.90 -8.83 -0.37
N LEU A 108 -38.02 -8.15 0.77
CA LEU A 108 -37.01 -7.22 1.28
C LEU A 108 -35.67 -7.92 1.50
N VAL A 109 -35.65 -9.08 2.16
CA VAL A 109 -34.42 -9.89 2.32
C VAL A 109 -33.86 -10.32 0.96
N GLY A 110 -34.71 -10.67 -0.01
CA GLY A 110 -34.29 -10.98 -1.37
C GLY A 110 -33.61 -9.80 -2.07
N ILE A 111 -34.19 -8.60 -1.96
CA ILE A 111 -33.60 -7.35 -2.50
C ILE A 111 -32.28 -7.05 -1.80
N GLN A 112 -32.24 -7.19 -0.48
CA GLN A 112 -31.04 -6.98 0.32
C GLN A 112 -29.92 -7.93 -0.13
N LEU A 113 -30.22 -9.23 -0.30
CA LEU A 113 -29.25 -10.22 -0.77
C LEU A 113 -28.69 -9.86 -2.15
N LEU A 114 -29.56 -9.51 -3.11
CA LEU A 114 -29.11 -9.10 -4.45
C LEU A 114 -28.23 -7.85 -4.41
N CYS A 115 -28.59 -6.86 -3.59
CA CYS A 115 -27.80 -5.65 -3.43
C CYS A 115 -26.46 -5.94 -2.74
N THR A 116 -26.42 -6.75 -1.69
CA THR A 116 -25.18 -7.15 -1.02
C THR A 116 -24.25 -7.93 -1.97
N MET A 117 -24.79 -8.88 -2.74
CA MET A 117 -23.99 -9.59 -3.74
C MET A 117 -23.44 -8.66 -4.82
N PHE A 118 -24.23 -7.65 -5.24
CA PHE A 118 -23.77 -6.64 -6.18
C PHE A 118 -22.66 -5.78 -5.58
N ILE A 119 -22.83 -5.30 -4.34
CA ILE A 119 -21.84 -4.48 -3.64
C ILE A 119 -20.53 -5.24 -3.48
N ASP A 120 -20.59 -6.47 -2.95
CA ASP A 120 -19.40 -7.29 -2.75
C ASP A 120 -18.66 -7.50 -4.08
N PHE A 121 -19.36 -7.95 -5.12
CA PHE A 121 -18.70 -8.27 -6.39
C PHE A 121 -18.24 -7.02 -7.17
N GLN A 122 -19.13 -6.04 -7.37
CA GLN A 122 -18.81 -4.84 -8.16
C GLN A 122 -17.91 -3.87 -7.41
N GLY A 123 -18.06 -3.75 -6.08
CA GLY A 123 -17.17 -2.97 -5.22
C GLY A 123 -15.75 -3.50 -5.27
N HIS A 124 -15.53 -4.79 -5.06
CA HIS A 124 -14.20 -5.40 -5.19
C HIS A 124 -13.65 -5.32 -6.63
N MET A 125 -14.49 -5.50 -7.64
CA MET A 125 -14.07 -5.36 -9.04
C MET A 125 -13.67 -3.92 -9.39
N MET A 126 -14.39 -2.93 -8.86
CA MET A 126 -14.03 -1.51 -8.99
C MET A 126 -12.66 -1.25 -8.34
N GLY A 127 -12.44 -1.72 -7.12
CA GLY A 127 -11.14 -1.63 -6.45
C GLY A 127 -10.02 -2.27 -7.26
N ALA A 128 -10.21 -3.50 -7.74
CA ALA A 128 -9.21 -4.22 -8.55
C ALA A 128 -8.85 -3.49 -9.86
N ARG A 129 -9.83 -2.82 -10.50
CA ARG A 129 -9.57 -2.00 -11.70
C ARG A 129 -8.76 -0.75 -11.36
N MET A 130 -9.11 -0.04 -10.28
CA MET A 130 -8.31 1.09 -9.78
C MET A 130 -6.88 0.64 -9.43
N GLU A 131 -6.72 -0.52 -8.79
CA GLU A 131 -5.42 -1.11 -8.47
C GLU A 131 -4.59 -1.35 -9.73
N SER A 132 -5.21 -1.88 -10.79
CA SER A 132 -4.57 -2.08 -12.09
C SER A 132 -4.08 -0.77 -12.70
N ASP A 133 -4.90 0.29 -12.66
CA ASP A 133 -4.52 1.62 -13.16
C ASP A 133 -3.36 2.20 -12.37
N MET A 134 -3.42 2.14 -11.03
CA MET A 134 -2.36 2.61 -10.14
C MET A 134 -1.05 1.86 -10.37
N ARG A 135 -1.11 0.53 -10.56
CA ARG A 135 0.08 -0.29 -10.87
C ARG A 135 0.69 0.09 -12.21
N SER A 136 -0.14 0.30 -13.22
CA SER A 136 0.33 0.69 -14.55
C SER A 136 1.04 2.03 -14.50
N GLU A 137 0.44 3.03 -13.84
CA GLU A 137 1.04 4.35 -13.69
C GLU A 137 2.35 4.32 -12.89
N LEU A 138 2.39 3.57 -11.79
CA LEU A 138 3.61 3.45 -10.98
C LEU A 138 4.74 2.74 -11.75
N PHE A 139 4.39 1.71 -12.53
CA PHE A 139 5.35 0.97 -13.34
C PHE A 139 5.92 1.83 -14.48
N GLU A 140 5.07 2.61 -15.15
CA GLU A 140 5.52 3.61 -16.13
C GLU A 140 6.46 4.63 -15.51
N GLN A 141 6.16 5.08 -14.27
CA GLN A 141 7.03 6.00 -13.55
C GLN A 141 8.38 5.35 -13.25
N TYR A 142 8.42 4.11 -12.75
CA TYR A 142 9.67 3.40 -12.50
C TYR A 142 10.57 3.36 -13.74
N GLN A 143 10.03 3.10 -14.93
CA GLN A 143 10.82 3.06 -16.16
C GLN A 143 11.46 4.40 -16.55
N LYS A 144 10.93 5.53 -16.04
CA LYS A 144 11.45 6.88 -16.31
C LYS A 144 12.52 7.33 -15.32
N LEU A 145 12.65 6.66 -14.17
CA LEU A 145 13.59 7.07 -13.12
C LEU A 145 15.05 6.77 -13.49
N SER A 146 15.95 7.60 -12.99
CA SER A 146 17.40 7.55 -13.27
C SER A 146 18.09 6.37 -12.58
N PHE A 147 19.31 6.02 -13.02
CA PHE A 147 20.14 5.02 -12.34
C PHE A 147 20.41 5.39 -10.88
N ARG A 148 20.64 6.68 -10.60
CA ARG A 148 20.85 7.19 -9.25
C ARG A 148 19.69 6.83 -8.31
N PHE A 149 18.44 6.91 -8.79
CA PHE A 149 17.30 6.47 -7.99
C PHE A 149 17.41 4.99 -7.60
N TYR A 150 17.82 4.13 -8.54
CA TYR A 150 17.95 2.69 -8.31
C TYR A 150 19.15 2.31 -7.44
N ASP A 151 20.23 3.09 -7.46
CA ASP A 151 21.37 2.88 -6.56
C ASP A 151 21.02 3.19 -5.10
N GLU A 152 20.06 4.11 -4.89
CA GLU A 152 19.64 4.54 -3.55
C GLU A 152 18.42 3.77 -3.01
N GLN A 153 17.72 3.00 -3.86
CA GLN A 153 16.50 2.28 -3.50
C GLN A 153 16.69 0.78 -3.57
N ARG A 154 16.15 0.06 -2.58
CA ARG A 154 16.14 -1.41 -2.61
C ARG A 154 15.00 -1.88 -3.50
N THR A 155 15.28 -2.73 -4.49
CA THR A 155 14.28 -3.29 -5.42
C THR A 155 13.08 -3.93 -4.70
N GLY A 156 13.31 -4.63 -3.59
CA GLY A 156 12.23 -5.22 -2.78
C GLY A 156 11.27 -4.19 -2.18
N GLN A 157 11.75 -2.98 -1.85
CA GLN A 157 10.89 -1.90 -1.39
C GLN A 157 10.01 -1.35 -2.51
N LEU A 158 10.57 -1.19 -3.72
CA LEU A 158 9.81 -0.76 -4.90
C LEU A 158 8.72 -1.77 -5.28
N MET A 159 9.03 -3.06 -5.20
CA MET A 159 8.07 -4.15 -5.39
C MET A 159 6.94 -4.08 -4.37
N THR A 160 7.26 -3.88 -3.09
CA THR A 160 6.26 -3.75 -2.02
C THR A 160 5.32 -2.57 -2.24
N ARG A 161 5.81 -1.44 -2.76
CA ARG A 161 4.96 -0.29 -3.12
C ARG A 161 4.01 -0.64 -4.28
N LEU A 162 4.49 -1.36 -5.28
CA LEU A 162 3.69 -1.77 -6.44
C LEU A 162 2.64 -2.84 -6.11
N THR A 163 2.87 -3.65 -5.07
CA THR A 163 1.96 -4.72 -4.70
C THR A 163 1.11 -4.37 -3.48
N ASN A 164 1.72 -4.20 -2.31
CA ASN A 164 1.03 -4.07 -1.04
C ASN A 164 0.41 -2.67 -0.85
N ASP A 165 1.10 -1.61 -1.26
CA ASP A 165 0.57 -0.24 -1.07
C ASP A 165 -0.62 0.03 -2.00
N THR A 166 -0.52 -0.35 -3.29
CA THR A 166 -1.64 -0.24 -4.23
C THR A 166 -2.84 -1.09 -3.81
N PHE A 167 -2.60 -2.28 -3.26
CA PHE A 167 -3.65 -3.13 -2.70
C PHE A 167 -4.35 -2.45 -1.51
N ALA A 168 -3.59 -1.96 -0.52
CA ALA A 168 -4.18 -1.26 0.63
C ALA A 168 -4.97 0.00 0.23
N MET A 169 -4.53 0.70 -0.82
CA MET A 169 -5.24 1.82 -1.40
C MET A 169 -6.54 1.36 -2.07
N SER A 170 -6.49 0.30 -2.88
CA SER A 170 -7.66 -0.32 -3.52
C SER A 170 -8.73 -0.71 -2.49
N GLU A 171 -8.31 -1.34 -1.39
CA GLU A 171 -9.18 -1.67 -0.25
C GLU A 171 -9.86 -0.43 0.34
N LEU A 172 -9.12 0.66 0.54
CA LEU A 172 -9.68 1.92 1.04
C LEU A 172 -10.67 2.55 0.03
N TYR A 173 -10.38 2.43 -1.26
CA TYR A 173 -11.19 3.02 -2.32
C TYR A 173 -12.60 2.40 -2.43
N HIS A 174 -12.74 1.09 -2.24
CA HIS A 174 -14.06 0.45 -2.32
C HIS A 174 -14.76 0.39 -0.96
N HIS A 175 -14.16 -0.20 0.07
CA HIS A 175 -14.82 -0.36 1.37
C HIS A 175 -14.99 0.97 2.12
N GLY A 176 -14.11 1.95 1.91
CA GLY A 176 -14.12 3.19 2.68
C GLY A 176 -15.42 3.98 2.58
N PRO A 177 -15.84 4.40 1.38
CA PRO A 177 -17.11 5.09 1.18
C PRO A 177 -18.32 4.25 1.59
N GLU A 178 -18.33 2.97 1.21
CA GLU A 178 -19.41 2.02 1.49
C GLU A 178 -19.68 1.90 3.00
N ASP A 179 -18.64 1.60 3.79
CA ASP A 179 -18.76 1.43 5.22
C ASP A 179 -19.22 2.72 5.91
N ILE A 180 -18.77 3.89 5.45
CA ILE A 180 -19.23 5.17 5.98
C ILE A 180 -20.73 5.35 5.73
N VAL A 181 -21.22 5.09 4.51
CA VAL A 181 -22.64 5.24 4.19
C VAL A 181 -23.48 4.25 5.00
N VAL A 182 -23.12 2.97 4.98
CA VAL A 182 -23.87 1.92 5.68
C VAL A 182 -23.89 2.16 7.18
N THR A 183 -22.73 2.44 7.78
CA THR A 183 -22.61 2.68 9.23
C THR A 183 -23.39 3.92 9.64
N SER A 184 -23.24 5.03 8.92
CA SER A 184 -23.88 6.30 9.27
C SER A 184 -25.40 6.21 9.15
N LEU A 185 -25.91 5.61 8.06
CA LEU A 185 -27.35 5.47 7.84
C LEU A 185 -27.97 4.47 8.82
N THR A 186 -27.31 3.33 9.07
CA THR A 186 -27.83 2.31 9.99
C THR A 186 -27.87 2.82 11.43
N VAL A 187 -26.80 3.44 11.93
CA VAL A 187 -26.77 3.99 13.31
C VAL A 187 -27.76 5.15 13.46
N THR A 188 -27.76 6.11 12.53
CA THR A 188 -28.65 7.28 12.60
C THR A 188 -30.11 6.87 12.41
N GLY A 189 -30.39 5.97 11.48
CA GLY A 189 -31.73 5.46 11.22
C GLY A 189 -32.28 4.65 12.40
N ALA A 190 -31.48 3.74 12.98
CA ALA A 190 -31.86 3.03 14.19
C ALA A 190 -32.10 4.00 15.37
N PHE A 191 -31.24 5.01 15.55
CA PHE A 191 -31.44 6.04 16.57
C PHE A 191 -32.78 6.76 16.40
N ILE A 192 -33.09 7.24 15.20
CA ILE A 192 -34.34 7.96 14.92
C ILE A 192 -35.56 7.06 15.13
N ILE A 193 -35.49 5.80 14.69
CA ILE A 193 -36.57 4.82 14.87
C ILE A 193 -36.84 4.61 16.36
N LEU A 194 -35.82 4.31 17.15
CA LEU A 194 -35.98 4.04 18.58
C LEU A 194 -36.43 5.30 19.34
N LEU A 195 -35.88 6.47 19.02
CA LEU A 195 -36.24 7.74 19.66
C LEU A 195 -37.73 8.07 19.48
N LYS A 196 -38.30 7.77 18.30
CA LYS A 196 -39.73 7.93 18.01
C LYS A 196 -40.62 6.96 18.79
N VAL A 197 -40.08 5.81 19.20
CA VAL A 197 -40.81 4.82 19.99
C VAL A 197 -40.79 5.18 21.47
N ASN A 198 -39.60 5.38 22.06
CA ASN A 198 -39.48 5.79 23.46
C ASN A 198 -38.15 6.50 23.73
N VAL A 199 -38.22 7.77 24.13
CA VAL A 199 -37.00 8.60 24.33
C VAL A 199 -36.14 8.07 25.47
N ALA A 200 -36.73 7.74 26.62
CA ALA A 200 -35.99 7.32 27.81
C ALA A 200 -35.22 6.01 27.58
N LEU A 201 -35.88 5.01 27.00
CA LEU A 201 -35.25 3.72 26.71
C LEU A 201 -34.15 3.85 25.63
N THR A 202 -34.37 4.69 24.63
CA THR A 202 -33.36 4.98 23.59
C THR A 202 -32.09 5.58 24.19
N LEU A 203 -32.22 6.55 25.10
CA LEU A 203 -31.06 7.16 25.75
C LEU A 203 -30.27 6.16 26.59
N ILE A 204 -30.94 5.18 27.22
CA ILE A 204 -30.27 4.09 27.94
C ILE A 204 -29.46 3.23 26.95
N VAL A 205 -30.06 2.79 25.84
CA VAL A 205 -29.34 1.99 24.83
C VAL A 205 -28.15 2.75 24.25
N PHE A 206 -28.36 4.01 23.87
CA PHE A 206 -27.30 4.85 23.30
C PHE A 206 -26.29 5.35 24.32
N LEU A 207 -26.49 5.13 25.62
CA LEU A 207 -25.45 5.32 26.63
C LEU A 207 -24.43 4.17 26.60
N PHE A 208 -24.88 2.94 26.34
CA PHE A 208 -24.00 1.77 26.23
C PHE A 208 -23.20 1.76 24.93
N VAL A 209 -23.75 2.28 23.82
CA VAL A 209 -23.11 2.26 22.50
C VAL A 209 -21.72 2.94 22.50
N PRO A 210 -21.53 4.18 23.01
CA PRO A 210 -20.22 4.81 23.12
C PRO A 210 -19.26 4.04 24.03
N MET A 211 -19.75 3.47 25.14
CA MET A 211 -18.92 2.65 26.03
C MET A 211 -18.40 1.40 25.32
N MET A 212 -19.29 0.73 24.57
CA MET A 212 -18.93 -0.41 23.73
C MET A 212 -17.93 -0.02 22.64
N ALA A 213 -18.14 1.12 21.96
CA ALA A 213 -17.23 1.61 20.92
C ALA A 213 -15.84 1.94 21.48
N VAL A 214 -15.73 2.63 22.62
CA VAL A 214 -14.45 2.93 23.28
C VAL A 214 -13.72 1.65 23.67
N HIS A 215 -14.43 0.69 24.26
CA HIS A 215 -13.87 -0.62 24.61
C HIS A 215 -13.36 -1.36 23.36
N ALA A 216 -14.17 -1.42 22.30
CA ALA A 216 -13.83 -2.06 21.04
C ALA A 216 -12.59 -1.42 20.39
N LEU A 217 -12.54 -0.08 20.30
CA LEU A 217 -11.40 0.66 19.76
C LEU A 217 -10.11 0.43 20.56
N TYR A 218 -10.19 0.41 21.90
CA TYR A 218 -9.03 0.17 22.76
C TYR A 218 -8.42 -1.21 22.53
N PHE A 219 -9.25 -2.27 22.57
CA PHE A 219 -8.75 -3.63 22.38
C PHE A 219 -8.38 -3.93 20.93
N ASN A 220 -9.05 -3.32 19.95
CA ASN A 220 -8.65 -3.44 18.55
C ASN A 220 -7.28 -2.79 18.28
N LYS A 221 -6.99 -1.62 18.87
CA LYS A 221 -5.66 -0.99 18.78
C LYS A 221 -4.58 -1.89 19.38
N LYS A 222 -4.86 -2.52 20.53
CA LYS A 222 -3.93 -3.46 21.17
C LYS A 222 -3.72 -4.72 20.33
N MET A 223 -4.80 -5.26 19.78
CA MET A 223 -4.78 -6.38 18.84
C MET A 223 -3.92 -6.06 17.61
N ASN A 224 -4.16 -4.94 16.93
CA ASN A 224 -3.40 -4.53 15.76
C ASN A 224 -1.92 -4.32 16.06
N ARG A 225 -1.57 -3.82 17.26
CA ARG A 225 -0.17 -3.74 17.70
C ARG A 225 0.46 -5.12 17.88
N ALA A 226 -0.26 -6.08 18.47
CA ALA A 226 0.22 -7.45 18.63
C ALA A 226 0.37 -8.17 17.27
N LEU A 227 -0.57 -7.97 16.33
CA LEU A 227 -0.47 -8.50 14.97
C LEU A 227 0.73 -7.94 14.20
N ARG A 228 0.98 -6.63 14.31
CA ARG A 228 2.20 -6.01 13.73
C ARG A 228 3.46 -6.60 14.34
N SER A 229 3.54 -6.70 15.67
CA SER A 229 4.67 -7.35 16.32
C SER A 229 4.83 -8.80 15.88
N SER A 230 3.74 -9.54 15.64
CA SER A 230 3.81 -10.91 15.15
C SER A 230 4.36 -10.99 13.72
N LYS A 231 3.98 -10.05 12.85
CA LYS A 231 4.58 -9.91 11.50
C LYS A 231 6.08 -9.62 11.58
N ASP A 232 6.51 -8.73 12.47
CA ASP A 232 7.93 -8.43 12.67
C ASP A 232 8.70 -9.69 13.15
N ARG A 233 8.11 -10.47 14.07
CA ARG A 233 8.71 -11.73 14.54
C ARG A 233 8.79 -12.81 13.47
N ILE A 234 7.85 -12.84 12.53
CA ILE A 234 7.95 -13.72 11.35
C ILE A 234 9.13 -13.28 10.48
N GLY A 235 9.36 -11.97 10.33
CA GLY A 235 10.55 -11.42 9.67
C GLY A 235 11.85 -11.91 10.31
N ASP A 236 11.96 -11.83 11.65
CA ASP A 236 13.11 -12.36 12.40
C ASP A 236 13.34 -13.86 12.11
N ILE A 237 12.26 -14.66 12.08
CA ILE A 237 12.33 -16.10 11.75
C ILE A 237 12.81 -16.32 10.32
N ASN A 238 12.23 -15.59 9.35
CA ASN A 238 12.59 -15.73 7.94
C ASN A 238 14.06 -15.37 7.71
N ALA A 239 14.55 -14.30 8.33
CA ALA A 239 15.96 -13.89 8.23
C ALA A 239 16.90 -14.97 8.82
N GLN A 240 16.54 -15.55 9.97
CA GLN A 240 17.31 -16.64 10.56
C GLN A 240 17.33 -17.88 9.66
N VAL A 241 16.18 -18.24 9.07
CA VAL A 241 16.09 -19.37 8.15
C VAL A 241 16.91 -19.11 6.88
N GLU A 242 16.82 -17.91 6.32
CA GLU A 242 17.59 -17.51 5.14
C GLU A 242 19.10 -17.60 5.40
N ASP A 243 19.59 -17.06 6.52
CA ASP A 243 21.00 -17.10 6.91
C ASP A 243 21.49 -18.54 7.13
N THR A 244 20.74 -19.35 7.89
CA THR A 244 21.09 -20.76 8.12
C THR A 244 21.08 -21.58 6.82
N LEU A 245 20.12 -21.36 5.91
CA LEU A 245 20.04 -22.09 4.64
C LEU A 245 21.10 -21.65 3.64
N ALA A 246 21.37 -20.35 3.52
CA ALA A 246 22.47 -19.83 2.68
C ALA A 246 23.83 -20.34 3.17
N GLY A 247 24.01 -20.40 4.50
CA GLY A 247 25.20 -20.91 5.17
C GLY A 247 25.21 -22.42 5.44
N ILE A 248 24.29 -23.22 4.87
CA ILE A 248 24.07 -24.61 5.32
C ILE A 248 25.33 -25.49 5.24
N ARG A 249 26.19 -25.25 4.24
CA ARG A 249 27.47 -25.95 4.10
C ARG A 249 28.44 -25.64 5.25
N VAL A 250 28.46 -24.39 5.72
CA VAL A 250 29.28 -23.95 6.85
C VAL A 250 28.77 -24.60 8.13
N VAL A 251 27.45 -24.50 8.39
CA VAL A 251 26.80 -25.12 9.55
C VAL A 251 27.13 -26.61 9.64
N LYS A 252 27.01 -27.34 8.52
CA LYS A 252 27.34 -28.76 8.42
C LYS A 252 28.83 -29.06 8.58
N SER A 253 29.70 -28.27 7.97
CA SER A 253 31.15 -28.48 8.05
C SER A 253 31.72 -28.32 9.47
N PHE A 254 31.09 -27.47 10.29
CA PHE A 254 31.46 -27.24 11.68
C PHE A 254 30.55 -27.97 12.68
N THR A 255 29.63 -28.83 12.22
CA THR A 255 28.70 -29.61 13.07
C THR A 255 27.95 -28.76 14.11
N ASN A 256 27.51 -27.55 13.73
CA ASN A 256 26.88 -26.56 14.61
C ASN A 256 25.35 -26.54 14.53
N GLU A 257 24.70 -27.63 14.12
CA GLU A 257 23.24 -27.69 13.94
C GLU A 257 22.46 -27.37 15.21
N ASP A 258 22.94 -27.81 16.39
CA ASP A 258 22.27 -27.55 17.66
C ASP A 258 22.31 -26.06 18.06
N VAL A 259 23.36 -25.34 17.65
CA VAL A 259 23.47 -23.89 17.85
C VAL A 259 22.40 -23.18 17.01
N GLU A 260 22.28 -23.53 15.73
CA GLU A 260 21.28 -22.95 14.83
C GLU A 260 19.85 -23.30 15.26
N LYS A 261 19.63 -24.54 15.73
CA LYS A 261 18.35 -24.96 16.31
C LYS A 261 17.97 -24.13 17.55
N SER A 262 18.94 -23.80 18.39
CA SER A 262 18.71 -22.97 19.59
C SER A 262 18.37 -21.52 19.23
N LYS A 263 19.07 -20.94 18.24
CA LYS A 263 18.74 -19.62 17.69
C LYS A 263 17.33 -19.59 17.11
N PHE A 264 16.97 -20.60 16.32
CA PHE A 264 15.62 -20.75 15.78
C PHE A 264 14.57 -20.86 16.89
N ALA A 265 14.81 -21.70 17.91
CA ALA A 265 13.90 -21.86 19.04
C ALA A 265 13.66 -20.53 19.80
N TYR A 266 14.71 -19.72 19.97
CA TYR A 266 14.59 -18.38 20.57
C TYR A 266 13.68 -17.46 19.73
N ALA A 267 13.90 -17.37 18.43
CA ALA A 267 13.07 -16.57 17.53
C ALA A 267 11.61 -17.07 17.52
N ASN A 268 11.42 -18.39 17.44
CA ASN A 268 10.10 -19.03 17.44
C ASN A 268 9.33 -18.82 18.74
N ASN A 269 10.00 -18.87 19.90
CA ASN A 269 9.36 -18.61 21.20
C ASN A 269 8.91 -17.15 21.34
N ARG A 270 9.66 -16.19 20.80
CA ARG A 270 9.25 -14.77 20.77
C ARG A 270 8.05 -14.56 19.84
N PHE A 271 8.01 -15.26 18.71
CA PHE A 271 6.83 -15.31 17.86
C PHE A 271 5.61 -15.86 18.61
N LEU A 272 5.76 -17.00 19.31
CA LEU A 272 4.68 -17.59 20.11
C LEU A 272 4.17 -16.62 21.19
N ALA A 273 5.07 -15.94 21.90
CA ALA A 273 4.70 -14.92 22.88
C ALA A 273 3.90 -13.77 22.25
N SER A 274 4.32 -13.27 21.08
CA SER A 274 3.59 -12.22 20.36
C SER A 274 2.18 -12.67 19.92
N ARG A 275 2.03 -13.93 19.50
CA ARG A 275 0.73 -14.52 19.16
C ARG A 275 -0.18 -14.64 20.37
N ARG A 276 0.37 -15.03 21.53
CA ARG A 276 -0.39 -15.09 22.79
C ARG A 276 -0.96 -13.73 23.18
N ASP A 277 -0.19 -12.65 23.04
CA ASP A 277 -0.67 -11.28 23.30
C ASP A 277 -1.75 -10.84 22.31
N GLY A 278 -1.64 -11.28 21.05
CA GLY A 278 -2.68 -11.13 20.03
C GLY A 278 -3.98 -11.79 20.44
N TYR A 279 -3.95 -13.10 20.73
CA TYR A 279 -5.14 -13.85 21.16
C TYR A 279 -5.76 -13.31 22.45
N LYS A 280 -4.94 -12.86 23.40
CA LYS A 280 -5.44 -12.20 24.62
C LYS A 280 -6.23 -10.94 24.28
N SER A 281 -5.73 -10.14 23.33
CA SER A 281 -6.43 -8.93 22.88
C SER A 281 -7.70 -9.25 22.08
N GLU A 282 -7.69 -10.33 21.30
CA GLU A 282 -8.87 -10.87 20.59
C GLU A 282 -9.97 -11.25 21.55
N MET A 283 -9.60 -12.04 22.56
CA MET A 283 -10.52 -12.52 23.57
C MET A 283 -11.23 -11.36 24.26
N TYR A 284 -10.49 -10.31 24.64
CA TYR A 284 -11.13 -9.12 25.22
C TYR A 284 -11.98 -8.36 24.21
N PHE A 285 -11.55 -8.22 22.95
CA PHE A 285 -12.33 -7.54 21.92
C PHE A 285 -13.66 -8.26 21.65
N SER A 286 -13.60 -9.54 21.24
CA SER A 286 -14.77 -10.33 20.86
C SER A 286 -15.65 -10.65 22.08
N GLY A 287 -15.04 -11.03 23.21
CA GLY A 287 -15.77 -11.29 24.45
C GLY A 287 -16.43 -10.02 25.01
N GLY A 288 -15.77 -8.87 24.90
CA GLY A 288 -16.34 -7.58 25.29
C GLY A 288 -17.52 -7.17 24.41
N LEU A 289 -17.41 -7.27 23.09
CA LEU A 289 -18.52 -6.99 22.16
C LEU A 289 -19.75 -7.87 22.45
N LEU A 290 -19.52 -9.17 22.68
CA LEU A 290 -20.59 -10.10 23.06
C LEU A 290 -21.24 -9.71 24.40
N ALA A 291 -20.43 -9.39 25.42
CA ALA A 291 -20.93 -8.99 26.73
C ALA A 291 -21.73 -7.70 26.67
N PHE A 292 -21.24 -6.66 25.97
CA PHE A 292 -21.99 -5.41 25.79
C PHE A 292 -23.30 -5.63 25.04
N THR A 293 -23.30 -6.46 23.99
CA THR A 293 -24.53 -6.82 23.28
C THR A 293 -25.56 -7.44 24.23
N GLN A 294 -25.14 -8.40 25.05
CA GLN A 294 -26.02 -9.03 26.04
C GLN A 294 -26.50 -8.05 27.11
N LEU A 295 -25.62 -7.17 27.61
CA LEU A 295 -25.98 -6.14 28.59
C LEU A 295 -26.98 -5.14 28.04
N ILE A 296 -26.83 -4.72 26.78
CA ILE A 296 -27.79 -3.84 26.09
C ILE A 296 -29.14 -4.55 25.98
N THR A 297 -29.17 -5.81 25.55
CA THR A 297 -30.40 -6.60 25.47
C THR A 297 -31.07 -6.76 26.84
N ILE A 298 -30.31 -7.05 27.89
CA ILE A 298 -30.81 -7.14 29.27
C ILE A 298 -31.37 -5.79 29.73
N ALA A 299 -30.67 -4.69 29.47
CA ALA A 299 -31.14 -3.34 29.80
C ALA A 299 -32.46 -3.03 29.07
N VAL A 300 -32.56 -3.36 27.78
CA VAL A 300 -33.80 -3.23 27.01
C VAL A 300 -34.94 -4.00 27.65
N ILE A 301 -34.72 -5.26 28.04
CA ILE A 301 -35.76 -6.10 28.65
C ILE A 301 -36.18 -5.56 30.02
N ILE A 302 -35.24 -5.17 30.89
CA ILE A 302 -35.54 -4.67 32.24
C ILE A 302 -36.25 -3.31 32.16
N PHE A 303 -35.63 -2.32 31.54
CA PHE A 303 -36.18 -0.96 31.49
C PHE A 303 -37.40 -0.87 30.58
N GLY A 304 -37.44 -1.65 29.50
CA GLY A 304 -38.62 -1.78 28.65
C GLY A 304 -39.77 -2.49 29.36
N GLY A 305 -39.49 -3.53 30.15
CA GLY A 305 -40.50 -4.18 31.00
C GLY A 305 -41.10 -3.22 32.04
N VAL A 306 -40.27 -2.42 32.70
CA VAL A 306 -40.73 -1.35 33.60
C VAL A 306 -41.56 -0.31 32.84
N ALA A 307 -41.15 0.09 31.64
CA ALA A 307 -41.88 1.03 30.81
C ALA A 307 -43.26 0.50 30.37
N ILE A 308 -43.38 -0.81 30.12
CA ILE A 308 -44.65 -1.49 29.82
C ILE A 308 -45.57 -1.47 31.04
N VAL A 309 -45.06 -1.76 32.24
CA VAL A 309 -45.85 -1.69 33.49
C VAL A 309 -46.38 -0.28 33.74
N HIS A 310 -45.61 0.75 33.39
CA HIS A 310 -46.04 2.15 33.46
C HIS A 310 -46.89 2.63 32.26
N ALA A 311 -47.32 1.71 31.37
CA ALA A 311 -48.11 2.02 30.16
C ALA A 311 -47.46 3.07 29.24
N SER A 312 -46.13 3.12 29.22
CA SER A 312 -45.34 4.06 28.41
C SER A 312 -44.65 3.40 27.21
N LEU A 313 -44.85 2.09 27.04
CA LEU A 313 -44.27 1.26 25.98
C LEU A 313 -45.16 0.02 25.75
N ASP A 314 -45.31 -0.42 24.50
CA ASP A 314 -46.01 -1.67 24.18
C ASP A 314 -45.04 -2.86 24.04
N VAL A 315 -45.56 -4.10 24.12
CA VAL A 315 -44.74 -5.31 23.91
C VAL A 315 -44.14 -5.35 22.50
N ALA A 316 -44.90 -4.89 21.48
CA ALA A 316 -44.41 -4.77 20.11
C ALA A 316 -43.25 -3.76 19.98
N ASP A 317 -43.27 -2.70 20.78
CA ASP A 317 -42.20 -1.72 20.82
C ASP A 317 -40.94 -2.35 21.43
N LEU A 318 -41.07 -3.13 22.52
CA LEU A 318 -39.96 -3.88 23.11
C LEU A 318 -39.29 -4.85 22.12
N LEU A 319 -40.09 -5.58 21.32
CA LEU A 319 -39.58 -6.44 20.26
C LEU A 319 -38.73 -5.64 19.25
N THR A 320 -39.20 -4.46 18.87
CA THR A 320 -38.48 -3.56 17.96
C THR A 320 -37.11 -3.18 18.51
N TYR A 321 -37.03 -2.85 19.81
CA TYR A 321 -35.75 -2.57 20.46
C TYR A 321 -34.79 -3.75 20.40
N VAL A 322 -35.25 -4.96 20.74
CA VAL A 322 -34.39 -6.17 20.72
C VAL A 322 -33.83 -6.42 19.32
N LEU A 323 -34.65 -6.26 18.27
CA LEU A 323 -34.21 -6.41 16.89
C LEU A 323 -33.20 -5.32 16.47
N CYS A 324 -33.45 -4.06 16.85
CA CYS A 324 -32.53 -2.95 16.55
C CYS A 324 -31.18 -3.06 17.28
N VAL A 325 -31.14 -3.65 18.49
CA VAL A 325 -29.87 -3.89 19.21
C VAL A 325 -28.94 -4.77 18.40
N GLY A 326 -29.46 -5.83 17.77
CA GLY A 326 -28.64 -6.69 16.90
C GLY A 326 -28.04 -5.93 15.71
N ILE A 327 -28.82 -5.04 15.10
CA ILE A 327 -28.40 -4.22 13.95
C ILE A 327 -27.29 -3.22 14.33
N LEU A 328 -27.24 -2.75 15.57
CA LEU A 328 -26.25 -1.77 16.02
C LEU A 328 -24.84 -2.35 16.23
N ILE A 329 -24.66 -3.68 16.19
CA ILE A 329 -23.37 -4.34 16.43
C ILE A 329 -22.44 -4.20 15.22
N ASP A 330 -22.94 -4.49 14.02
CA ASP A 330 -22.13 -4.52 12.80
C ASP A 330 -21.49 -3.16 12.45
N PRO A 331 -22.20 -2.02 12.53
CA PRO A 331 -21.61 -0.69 12.33
C PRO A 331 -20.41 -0.40 13.23
N ILE A 332 -20.41 -0.93 14.46
CA ILE A 332 -19.31 -0.72 15.42
C ILE A 332 -18.09 -1.53 15.00
N GLN A 333 -18.28 -2.76 14.51
CA GLN A 333 -17.17 -3.56 13.96
C GLN A 333 -16.59 -2.93 12.68
N LYS A 334 -17.45 -2.45 11.77
CA LYS A 334 -17.05 -1.73 10.56
C LYS A 334 -16.24 -0.48 10.90
N LEU A 335 -16.72 0.35 11.84
CA LEU A 335 -16.02 1.57 12.27
C LEU A 335 -14.62 1.26 12.83
N VAL A 336 -14.49 0.20 13.62
CA VAL A 336 -13.21 -0.24 14.18
C VAL A 336 -12.23 -0.67 13.07
N ASN A 337 -12.71 -1.43 12.08
CA ASN A 337 -11.89 -1.89 10.95
C ASN A 337 -11.53 -0.74 10.00
N PHE A 338 -12.43 0.22 9.80
CA PHE A 338 -12.23 1.38 8.96
C PHE A 338 -11.01 2.20 9.40
N GLY A 339 -10.77 2.36 10.70
CA GLY A 339 -9.60 3.08 11.21
C GLY A 339 -8.26 2.48 10.73
N ARG A 340 -8.16 1.14 10.73
CA ARG A 340 -6.98 0.42 10.20
C ARG A 340 -6.87 0.63 8.69
N LEU A 341 -7.97 0.41 7.97
CA LEU A 341 -8.03 0.52 6.51
C LEU A 341 -7.66 1.92 6.04
N TYR A 342 -8.21 2.95 6.67
CA TYR A 342 -7.91 4.35 6.41
C TYR A 342 -6.43 4.66 6.62
N GLN A 343 -5.84 4.21 7.74
CA GLN A 343 -4.42 4.43 8.01
C GLN A 343 -3.52 3.74 6.97
N GLU A 344 -3.81 2.48 6.64
CA GLU A 344 -3.02 1.69 5.69
C GLU A 344 -3.13 2.26 4.27
N GLY A 345 -4.35 2.54 3.79
CA GLY A 345 -4.59 3.11 2.47
C GLY A 345 -4.02 4.52 2.32
N THR A 346 -4.16 5.39 3.33
CA THR A 346 -3.56 6.74 3.27
C THR A 346 -2.04 6.70 3.33
N THR A 347 -1.43 5.84 4.16
CA THR A 347 0.03 5.68 4.20
C THR A 347 0.56 5.15 2.86
N GLY A 348 -0.12 4.15 2.28
CA GLY A 348 0.18 3.64 0.95
C GLY A 348 0.10 4.74 -0.11
N PHE A 349 -0.97 5.55 -0.07
CA PHE A 349 -1.15 6.66 -1.01
C PHE A 349 -0.05 7.72 -0.91
N HIS A 350 0.40 8.07 0.29
CA HIS A 350 1.54 8.98 0.45
C HIS A 350 2.81 8.39 -0.18
N ARG A 351 3.14 7.12 0.10
CA ARG A 351 4.33 6.46 -0.48
C ARG A 351 4.26 6.29 -1.99
N PHE A 352 3.05 6.09 -2.52
CA PHE A 352 2.77 6.04 -3.94
C PHE A 352 3.02 7.42 -4.59
N MET A 353 2.45 8.48 -4.02
CA MET A 353 2.67 9.86 -4.49
C MET A 353 4.13 10.28 -4.38
N ASP A 354 4.82 9.88 -3.32
CA ASP A 354 6.25 10.19 -3.14
C ASP A 354 7.13 9.59 -4.26
N ILE A 355 6.67 8.56 -4.99
CA ILE A 355 7.34 8.05 -6.20
C ILE A 355 6.88 8.80 -7.45
N LEU A 356 5.58 9.02 -7.61
CA LEU A 356 5.04 9.74 -8.78
C LEU A 356 5.53 11.19 -8.86
N GLU A 357 5.86 11.79 -7.73
CA GLU A 357 6.37 13.16 -7.66
C GLU A 357 7.90 13.24 -7.84
N VAL A 358 8.61 12.10 -7.93
CA VAL A 358 10.04 12.11 -8.29
C VAL A 358 10.18 12.54 -9.74
N ALA A 359 10.79 13.70 -9.98
CA ALA A 359 11.15 14.12 -11.32
C ALA A 359 12.28 13.23 -11.86
N PRO A 360 12.23 12.79 -13.13
CA PRO A 360 13.38 12.15 -13.77
C PRO A 360 14.57 13.11 -13.78
N ASP A 361 15.68 12.70 -13.18
CA ASP A 361 16.92 13.51 -13.12
C ASP A 361 17.53 13.76 -14.50
N LEU A 362 17.27 12.84 -15.44
CA LEU A 362 17.81 12.84 -16.79
C LEU A 362 16.66 12.98 -17.79
N GLN A 363 16.58 14.14 -18.43
CA GLN A 363 15.64 14.41 -19.51
C GLN A 363 16.41 14.88 -20.74
N ASP A 364 15.84 14.59 -21.92
CA ASP A 364 16.30 15.16 -23.17
C ASP A 364 16.12 16.69 -23.11
N ALA A 365 17.10 17.44 -23.62
CA ALA A 365 16.92 18.87 -23.84
C ALA A 365 15.74 19.11 -24.80
N ALA A 366 15.06 20.26 -24.69
CA ALA A 366 13.89 20.57 -25.52
C ALA A 366 14.22 20.59 -27.03
N ASP A 367 15.47 20.86 -27.35
CA ASP A 367 16.09 20.92 -28.67
C ASP A 367 17.06 19.76 -28.93
N ALA A 368 16.97 18.68 -28.14
CA ALA A 368 17.85 17.52 -28.29
C ALA A 368 17.74 16.90 -29.69
N LEU A 369 18.90 16.67 -30.31
CA LEU A 369 19.00 16.10 -31.65
C LEU A 369 19.16 14.57 -31.60
N ASP A 370 18.67 13.88 -32.63
CA ASP A 370 18.95 12.45 -32.77
C ASP A 370 20.37 12.25 -33.35
N LEU A 371 21.19 11.48 -32.64
CA LEU A 371 22.49 11.03 -33.12
C LEU A 371 22.32 10.15 -34.37
N THR A 372 22.84 10.64 -35.49
CA THR A 372 22.86 9.94 -36.78
C THR A 372 24.31 9.77 -37.26
N GLN A 373 24.63 8.60 -37.81
CA GLN A 373 25.97 8.28 -38.35
C GLN A 373 27.14 8.43 -37.35
N VAL A 374 27.08 7.69 -36.24
CA VAL A 374 28.11 7.69 -35.19
C VAL A 374 29.39 7.00 -35.68
N ARG A 375 30.53 7.69 -35.58
CA ARG A 375 31.88 7.17 -35.88
C ARG A 375 32.58 6.65 -34.62
N GLY A 376 32.25 7.20 -33.45
CA GLY A 376 32.72 6.70 -32.15
C GLY A 376 33.94 7.41 -31.58
N LYS A 377 34.20 8.68 -31.95
CA LYS A 377 35.18 9.53 -31.25
C LYS A 377 34.57 9.99 -29.92
N VAL A 378 35.26 9.78 -28.80
CA VAL A 378 34.80 10.21 -27.45
C VAL A 378 35.80 11.19 -26.85
N GLU A 379 35.31 12.30 -26.31
CA GLU A 379 36.15 13.32 -25.69
C GLU A 379 35.58 13.75 -24.33
N PHE A 380 36.39 13.63 -23.29
CA PHE A 380 36.15 14.23 -21.97
C PHE A 380 36.87 15.57 -21.93
N GLN A 381 36.16 16.65 -21.63
CA GLN A 381 36.71 18.00 -21.49
C GLN A 381 36.50 18.48 -20.05
N ASP A 382 37.57 18.47 -19.26
CA ASP A 382 37.65 18.92 -17.87
C ASP A 382 36.56 18.33 -16.98
N VAL A 383 36.30 17.03 -17.15
CA VAL A 383 35.19 16.35 -16.49
C VAL A 383 35.49 16.11 -15.02
N SER A 384 34.59 16.58 -14.16
CA SER A 384 34.56 16.24 -12.74
C SER A 384 33.21 15.62 -12.38
N PHE A 385 33.22 14.59 -11.53
CA PHE A 385 32.02 13.86 -11.15
C PHE A 385 32.01 13.45 -9.67
N LYS A 386 30.87 13.67 -9.02
CA LYS A 386 30.51 13.14 -7.70
C LYS A 386 29.09 12.57 -7.74
N TYR A 387 28.87 11.45 -7.03
CA TYR A 387 27.54 10.82 -6.96
C TYR A 387 26.51 11.66 -6.17
N LYS A 388 26.98 12.42 -5.18
CA LYS A 388 26.18 13.34 -4.37
C LYS A 388 26.97 14.61 -4.08
N GLU A 389 26.27 15.69 -3.74
CA GLU A 389 26.93 16.98 -3.50
C GLU A 389 27.92 16.97 -2.33
N ASP A 390 27.57 16.23 -1.30
CA ASP A 390 28.31 16.01 -0.05
C ASP A 390 29.40 14.93 -0.16
N HIS A 391 29.44 14.20 -1.27
CA HIS A 391 30.46 13.19 -1.52
C HIS A 391 31.72 13.80 -2.13
N GLN A 392 32.86 13.13 -1.92
CA GLN A 392 34.08 13.46 -2.63
C GLN A 392 33.93 13.15 -4.13
N TYR A 393 34.60 13.93 -4.96
CA TYR A 393 34.69 13.65 -6.38
C TYR A 393 35.39 12.31 -6.61
N VAL A 394 34.76 11.48 -7.45
CA VAL A 394 35.31 10.20 -7.92
C VAL A 394 36.22 10.44 -9.12
N VAL A 395 35.90 11.46 -9.93
CA VAL A 395 36.72 11.95 -11.05
C VAL A 395 36.88 13.46 -10.90
N LYS A 396 38.10 13.97 -11.06
CA LYS A 396 38.39 15.42 -11.02
C LYS A 396 39.21 15.82 -12.25
N ASN A 397 38.75 16.85 -12.96
CA ASN A 397 39.43 17.51 -14.08
C ASN A 397 40.01 16.54 -15.10
N LEU A 398 39.22 15.53 -15.51
CA LEU A 398 39.66 14.56 -16.50
C LEU A 398 39.45 15.11 -17.91
N SER A 399 40.56 15.22 -18.65
CA SER A 399 40.57 15.51 -20.07
C SER A 399 41.18 14.34 -20.83
N LEU A 400 40.39 13.71 -21.69
CA LEU A 400 40.75 12.48 -22.40
C LEU A 400 40.09 12.44 -23.78
N GLU A 401 40.88 12.22 -24.82
CA GLU A 401 40.39 12.04 -26.18
C GLU A 401 40.65 10.60 -26.65
N ILE A 402 39.61 9.95 -27.18
CA ILE A 402 39.61 8.58 -27.73
C ILE A 402 39.18 8.68 -29.20
N GLN A 403 40.04 8.22 -30.11
CA GLN A 403 39.75 8.28 -31.54
C GLN A 403 38.80 7.16 -31.98
N ALA A 404 38.07 7.38 -33.07
CA ALA A 404 37.19 6.37 -33.66
C ALA A 404 37.99 5.10 -34.02
N GLY A 405 37.51 3.94 -33.57
CA GLY A 405 38.18 2.64 -33.75
C GLY A 405 39.36 2.37 -32.82
N GLU A 406 39.67 3.28 -31.89
CA GLU A 406 40.73 3.09 -30.90
C GLU A 406 40.31 2.12 -29.79
N TYR A 407 41.18 1.16 -29.47
CA TYR A 407 41.00 0.26 -28.32
C TYR A 407 41.75 0.81 -27.09
N VAL A 408 40.98 1.29 -26.11
CA VAL A 408 41.49 1.89 -24.87
C VAL A 408 41.21 0.97 -23.68
N ALA A 409 42.20 0.83 -22.80
CA ALA A 409 42.06 0.07 -21.55
C ALA A 409 42.23 1.00 -20.34
N LEU A 410 41.23 1.00 -19.46
CA LEU A 410 41.28 1.69 -18.17
C LEU A 410 41.85 0.74 -17.10
N VAL A 411 43.01 1.08 -16.54
CA VAL A 411 43.71 0.24 -15.55
C VAL A 411 43.97 1.04 -14.28
N GLY A 412 43.77 0.40 -13.13
CA GLY A 412 43.99 1.01 -11.82
C GLY A 412 43.41 0.14 -10.70
N SER A 413 43.73 0.48 -9.45
CA SER A 413 43.23 -0.21 -8.26
C SER A 413 41.69 -0.24 -8.19
N SER A 414 41.12 -1.17 -7.43
CA SER A 414 39.67 -1.21 -7.19
C SER A 414 39.22 0.11 -6.54
N GLY A 415 38.05 0.63 -6.95
CA GLY A 415 37.49 1.87 -6.41
C GLY A 415 37.98 3.19 -7.01
N VAL A 416 38.97 3.18 -7.92
CA VAL A 416 39.52 4.42 -8.54
C VAL A 416 38.59 5.11 -9.56
N GLY A 417 37.34 4.65 -9.72
CA GLY A 417 36.36 5.30 -10.63
C GLY A 417 36.33 4.79 -12.07
N LYS A 418 36.98 3.66 -12.39
CA LYS A 418 36.95 3.04 -13.74
C LYS A 418 35.53 2.79 -14.24
N THR A 419 34.71 2.11 -13.44
CA THR A 419 33.32 1.80 -13.76
C THR A 419 32.50 3.09 -13.90
N THR A 420 32.74 4.07 -13.03
CA THR A 420 32.10 5.39 -13.08
C THR A 420 32.36 6.09 -14.40
N LEU A 421 33.60 6.10 -14.90
CA LEU A 421 33.93 6.68 -16.20
C LEU A 421 33.17 6.01 -17.35
N CYS A 422 33.10 4.68 -17.35
CA CYS A 422 32.32 3.95 -18.36
C CYS A 422 30.82 4.27 -18.27
N SER A 423 30.28 4.54 -17.08
CA SER A 423 28.87 4.89 -16.89
C SER A 423 28.51 6.32 -17.30
N LEU A 424 29.49 7.24 -17.39
CA LEU A 424 29.25 8.62 -17.82
C LEU A 424 29.03 8.75 -19.33
N ILE A 425 29.69 7.93 -20.15
CA ILE A 425 29.58 7.95 -21.62
C ILE A 425 28.12 7.73 -22.11
N PRO A 426 27.37 6.69 -21.67
CA PRO A 426 25.96 6.51 -22.03
C PRO A 426 24.99 7.44 -21.26
N ARG A 427 25.54 8.44 -20.54
CA ARG A 427 24.78 9.40 -19.72
C ARG A 427 23.85 8.70 -18.74
N PHE A 428 24.37 7.76 -17.95
CA PHE A 428 23.64 7.22 -16.79
C PHE A 428 23.67 8.15 -15.58
N TYR A 429 24.62 9.08 -15.56
CA TYR A 429 24.72 10.19 -14.62
C TYR A 429 25.09 11.46 -15.38
N GLU A 430 24.66 12.62 -14.87
CA GLU A 430 25.19 13.91 -15.31
C GLU A 430 26.57 14.16 -14.72
N VAL A 431 27.46 14.74 -15.53
CA VAL A 431 28.73 15.26 -15.04
C VAL A 431 28.49 16.46 -14.11
N THR A 432 29.30 16.60 -13.07
CA THR A 432 29.20 17.75 -12.16
C THR A 432 29.78 19.00 -12.79
N GLU A 433 30.92 18.85 -13.47
CA GLU A 433 31.62 19.91 -14.21
C GLU A 433 32.21 19.33 -15.50
N GLY A 434 32.46 20.21 -16.47
CA GLY A 434 32.98 19.83 -17.78
C GLY A 434 31.90 19.33 -18.74
N LYS A 435 32.34 18.62 -19.78
CA LYS A 435 31.45 17.99 -20.77
C LYS A 435 32.06 16.77 -21.42
N ILE A 436 31.19 15.89 -21.91
CA ILE A 436 31.57 14.71 -22.68
C ILE A 436 31.00 14.88 -24.09
N LEU A 437 31.86 14.74 -25.09
CA LEU A 437 31.50 14.84 -26.50
C LEU A 437 31.55 13.45 -27.15
N LEU A 438 30.56 13.15 -27.98
CA LEU A 438 30.56 12.03 -28.90
C LEU A 438 30.56 12.59 -30.33
N ASP A 439 31.60 12.28 -31.11
CA ASP A 439 31.83 12.82 -32.46
C ASP A 439 31.77 14.37 -32.54
N GLY A 440 32.14 15.04 -31.44
CA GLY A 440 32.14 16.49 -31.30
C GLY A 440 30.83 17.11 -30.79
N GLN A 441 29.78 16.32 -30.61
CA GLN A 441 28.50 16.77 -30.03
C GLN A 441 28.44 16.46 -28.53
N ASP A 442 27.96 17.39 -27.72
CA ASP A 442 27.77 17.15 -26.29
C ASP A 442 26.67 16.10 -26.06
N ILE A 443 26.96 15.10 -25.22
CA ILE A 443 25.98 14.04 -24.90
C ILE A 443 24.70 14.56 -24.23
N ARG A 444 24.70 15.83 -23.76
CA ARG A 444 23.53 16.53 -23.20
C ARG A 444 22.61 17.11 -24.26
N GLU A 445 23.12 17.38 -25.47
CA GLU A 445 22.40 18.01 -26.59
C GLU A 445 21.75 16.97 -27.53
N VAL A 446 21.86 15.68 -27.19
CA VAL A 446 21.35 14.57 -28.00
C VAL A 446 20.33 13.76 -27.21
N THR A 447 19.42 13.08 -27.90
CA THR A 447 18.40 12.25 -27.24
C THR A 447 19.07 11.06 -26.54
N LEU A 448 18.68 10.76 -25.30
CA LEU A 448 19.21 9.63 -24.53
C LEU A 448 19.01 8.29 -25.25
N ARG A 449 17.89 8.16 -25.97
CA ARG A 449 17.58 6.97 -26.78
C ARG A 449 18.58 6.79 -27.92
N SER A 450 18.89 7.85 -28.68
CA SER A 450 19.83 7.76 -29.79
C SER A 450 21.26 7.52 -29.28
N LEU A 451 21.66 8.16 -28.18
CA LEU A 451 22.95 7.95 -27.54
C LEU A 451 23.15 6.48 -27.12
N ARG A 452 22.22 5.94 -26.32
CA ARG A 452 22.34 4.59 -25.75
C ARG A 452 22.21 3.49 -26.80
N ARG A 453 21.47 3.71 -27.89
CA ARG A 453 21.38 2.74 -29.00
C ARG A 453 22.73 2.54 -29.72
N ASN A 454 23.60 3.55 -29.69
CA ASN A 454 24.92 3.48 -30.33
C ASN A 454 26.04 3.03 -29.38
N ILE A 455 25.73 2.69 -28.11
CA ILE A 455 26.71 2.28 -27.11
C ILE A 455 26.34 0.90 -26.57
N GLY A 456 27.17 -0.10 -26.87
CA GLY A 456 27.09 -1.41 -26.24
C GLY A 456 27.78 -1.40 -24.88
N ILE A 457 27.09 -1.83 -23.82
CA ILE A 457 27.67 -1.98 -22.48
C ILE A 457 27.64 -3.45 -22.05
N VAL A 458 28.75 -3.92 -21.48
CA VAL A 458 28.83 -5.19 -20.78
C VAL A 458 29.17 -4.88 -19.33
N GLN A 459 28.23 -5.18 -18.42
CA GLN A 459 28.41 -4.92 -17.01
C GLN A 459 29.35 -5.95 -16.37
N GLN A 460 29.98 -5.57 -15.26
CA GLN A 460 30.86 -6.46 -14.50
C GLN A 460 30.08 -7.67 -13.94
N ASP A 461 28.89 -7.41 -13.41
CA ASP A 461 27.92 -8.44 -13.02
C ASP A 461 26.85 -8.54 -14.10
N VAL A 462 26.88 -9.61 -14.89
CA VAL A 462 25.95 -9.80 -16.00
C VAL A 462 24.59 -10.21 -15.48
N TYR A 463 23.56 -9.40 -15.76
CA TYR A 463 22.18 -9.73 -15.49
C TYR A 463 21.55 -10.46 -16.69
N LEU A 464 20.81 -11.54 -16.42
CA LEU A 464 20.01 -12.25 -17.42
C LEU A 464 18.55 -12.28 -16.98
N PHE A 465 17.66 -11.93 -17.89
CA PHE A 465 16.23 -12.08 -17.69
C PHE A 465 15.85 -13.56 -17.69
N ALA A 466 14.79 -13.90 -16.94
CA ALA A 466 14.18 -15.22 -17.01
C ALA A 466 13.68 -15.46 -18.45
N GLY A 467 14.13 -16.55 -19.06
CA GLY A 467 13.85 -16.87 -20.46
C GLY A 467 14.92 -17.79 -21.04
N THR A 468 14.93 -17.95 -22.37
CA THR A 468 15.99 -18.71 -23.04
C THR A 468 17.24 -17.86 -23.24
N VAL A 469 18.36 -18.53 -23.54
CA VAL A 469 19.59 -17.84 -23.96
C VAL A 469 19.34 -16.97 -25.19
N ALA A 470 18.57 -17.49 -26.16
CA ALA A 470 18.23 -16.74 -27.37
C ALA A 470 17.41 -15.48 -27.08
N ASP A 471 16.51 -15.52 -26.08
CA ASP A 471 15.71 -14.34 -25.69
C ASP A 471 16.59 -13.25 -25.07
N ASN A 472 17.56 -13.65 -24.24
CA ASN A 472 18.51 -12.72 -23.63
C ASN A 472 19.46 -12.10 -24.66
N ILE A 473 19.93 -12.86 -25.66
CA ILE A 473 20.74 -12.31 -26.77
C ILE A 473 19.89 -11.35 -27.63
N ARG A 474 18.65 -11.74 -27.97
CA ARG A 474 17.73 -10.92 -28.75
C ARG A 474 17.33 -9.62 -28.03
N TYR A 475 17.48 -9.54 -26.70
CA TYR A 475 17.21 -8.31 -25.96
C TYR A 475 18.05 -7.12 -26.46
N GLY A 476 19.27 -7.35 -26.97
CA GLY A 476 20.11 -6.30 -27.56
C GLY A 476 19.60 -5.77 -28.91
N LYS A 477 18.85 -6.58 -29.66
CA LYS A 477 18.22 -6.22 -30.95
C LYS A 477 16.97 -7.08 -31.14
N LEU A 478 15.80 -6.54 -30.78
CA LEU A 478 14.54 -7.30 -30.69
C LEU A 478 14.09 -7.91 -32.03
N ASP A 479 14.47 -7.28 -33.13
CA ASP A 479 14.21 -7.66 -34.51
C ASP A 479 15.31 -8.57 -35.11
N ALA A 480 16.30 -9.01 -34.32
CA ALA A 480 17.36 -9.90 -34.79
C ALA A 480 16.80 -11.26 -35.23
N SER A 481 17.14 -11.63 -36.46
CA SER A 481 16.89 -12.94 -37.02
C SER A 481 17.63 -14.03 -36.24
N LYS A 482 17.18 -15.28 -36.39
CA LYS A 482 17.87 -16.43 -35.75
C LYS A 482 19.32 -16.56 -36.21
N GLN A 483 19.63 -16.17 -37.44
CA GLN A 483 20.99 -16.20 -38.00
C GLN A 483 21.88 -15.09 -37.43
N GLU A 484 21.34 -13.95 -37.01
CA GLU A 484 22.11 -12.89 -36.35
C GLU A 484 22.40 -13.23 -34.87
N ILE A 485 21.62 -14.13 -34.27
CA ILE A 485 21.76 -14.55 -32.86
C ILE A 485 22.76 -15.69 -32.69
N ILE A 486 22.93 -16.55 -33.71
CA ILE A 486 23.86 -17.68 -33.75
C ILE A 486 25.19 -17.21 -34.31
#